data_AF-A0A929W9B0-F1
#
_entry.id   AF-A0A929W9B0-F1
#
_cell.length_a   1.000
_cell.length_b   1.000
_cell.length_c   1.000
_cell.angle_alpha   90.00
_cell.angle_beta   90.00
_cell.angle_gamma   90.00
#
_symmetry.space_group_name_H-M   'P 1'
#
loop_
_entity.id
_entity.type
_entity.pdbx_description
1 polymer ?
#
loop_
_entity_poly.entity_id
_entity_poly.type
_entity_poly.pdbx_seq_one_letter_code
_entity_poly.pdbx_strand_id
1 'polypeptide(L)'
;MKATTGLVLEGGGMRAVFTIGVLDYFMDAGITFPYGIGVSAGAGHGMSYLSRQRGRAKKTAIDLLEKYKYVGLKHLWQSHAI
;
A
#
# COMPACT_ATOMS: atom_id res chain seq x y z
N MET A 1 -18.38 21.79 -7.53
CA MET A 1 -19.05 20.52 -7.90
C MET A 1 -18.40 19.41 -7.11
N LYS A 2 -19.16 18.68 -6.27
CA LYS A 2 -18.63 17.54 -5.49
C LYS A 2 -18.56 16.36 -6.47
N ALA A 3 -17.40 16.16 -7.10
CA ALA A 3 -17.23 15.04 -8.01
C ALA A 3 -17.49 13.74 -7.23
N THR A 4 -18.46 12.94 -7.69
CA THR A 4 -18.79 11.63 -7.14
C THR A 4 -17.78 10.59 -7.61
N THR A 5 -16.49 10.87 -7.40
CA THR A 5 -15.40 10.01 -7.85
C THR A 5 -14.97 9.10 -6.71
N GLY A 6 -15.07 7.80 -6.93
CA GLY A 6 -14.57 6.77 -6.01
C GLY A 6 -13.15 6.34 -6.38
N LEU A 7 -12.35 6.00 -5.39
CA LEU A 7 -11.02 5.41 -5.55
C LEU A 7 -11.10 3.89 -5.33
N VAL A 8 -10.74 3.09 -6.33
CA VAL A 8 -10.69 1.62 -6.19
C VAL A 8 -9.23 1.17 -6.20
N LEU A 9 -8.83 0.44 -5.17
CA LEU A 9 -7.46 -0.02 -4.94
C LEU A 9 -7.43 -1.55 -5.00
N GLU A 10 -6.98 -2.08 -6.12
CA GLU A 10 -6.81 -3.52 -6.31
C GLU A 10 -5.76 -4.09 -5.33
N GLY A 11 -5.96 -5.35 -4.95
CA GLY A 11 -4.91 -6.13 -4.33
C GLY A 11 -3.82 -6.51 -5.33
N GLY A 12 -2.63 -6.85 -4.85
CA GLY A 12 -1.54 -7.28 -5.74
C GLY A 12 -0.28 -7.75 -5.04
N GLY A 13 -0.34 -7.98 -3.71
CA GLY A 13 0.83 -8.27 -2.90
C GLY A 13 1.94 -7.23 -3.13
N MET A 14 3.14 -7.71 -3.46
CA MET A 14 4.28 -6.85 -3.77
C MET A 14 4.14 -6.08 -5.08
N ARG A 15 3.17 -6.35 -5.97
CA ARG A 15 2.97 -5.50 -7.15
C ARG A 15 2.27 -4.18 -6.83
N ALA A 16 1.66 -4.08 -5.65
CA ALA A 16 0.96 -2.89 -5.20
C ALA A 16 1.91 -1.71 -4.86
N VAL A 17 3.24 -1.88 -4.96
CA VAL A 17 4.19 -0.76 -4.76
C VAL A 17 3.97 0.38 -5.75
N PHE A 18 3.51 0.07 -6.97
CA PHE A 18 3.15 1.10 -7.93
C PHE A 18 2.00 1.98 -7.40
N THR A 19 0.97 1.34 -6.83
CA THR A 19 -0.16 2.03 -6.19
C THR A 19 0.30 2.95 -5.06
N ILE A 20 1.33 2.58 -4.30
CA ILE A 20 1.90 3.43 -3.24
C ILE A 20 2.40 4.76 -3.81
N GLY A 21 3.16 4.72 -4.90
CA GLY A 21 3.69 5.92 -5.53
C GLY A 21 2.59 6.84 -6.07
N VAL A 22 1.54 6.26 -6.66
CA VAL A 22 0.37 7.02 -7.14
C VAL A 22 -0.37 7.69 -5.97
N LEU A 23 -0.55 6.98 -4.86
CA LEU A 23 -1.21 7.52 -3.66
C LEU A 23 -0.38 8.61 -2.98
N ASP A 24 0.95 8.47 -2.92
CA ASP A 24 1.84 9.52 -2.42
C ASP A 24 1.74 10.78 -3.31
N TYR A 25 1.68 10.62 -4.63
CA TYR A 25 1.45 11.75 -5.54
C TYR A 25 0.08 12.41 -5.34
N PHE A 26 -0.99 11.63 -5.13
CA PHE A 26 -2.30 12.19 -4.83
C PHE A 26 -2.29 13.03 -3.54
N MET A 27 -1.56 12.61 -2.52
CA MET A 27 -1.37 13.41 -1.30
C MET A 27 -0.60 14.70 -1.59
N ASP A 28 0.50 14.62 -2.35
CA ASP A 28 1.33 15.79 -2.72
C ASP A 28 0.53 16.81 -3.57
N ALA A 29 -0.34 16.32 -4.46
CA ALA A 29 -1.22 17.14 -5.28
C ALA A 29 -2.50 17.61 -4.56
N GLY A 30 -2.72 17.22 -3.30
CA GLY A 30 -3.94 17.56 -2.54
C GLY A 30 -5.22 16.92 -3.09
N ILE A 31 -5.10 15.90 -3.92
CA ILE A 31 -6.23 15.15 -4.48
C ILE A 31 -6.81 14.28 -3.37
N THR A 32 -8.14 14.30 -3.21
CA THR A 32 -8.83 13.46 -2.22
C THR A 32 -10.10 12.90 -2.84
N PHE A 33 -10.51 11.72 -2.39
CA PHE A 33 -11.71 11.05 -2.88
C PHE A 33 -12.70 10.87 -1.72
N PRO A 34 -13.99 11.19 -1.90
CA PRO A 34 -15.01 11.03 -0.86
C PRO A 34 -15.37 9.57 -0.58
N TYR A 35 -15.00 8.64 -1.47
CA TYR A 35 -15.27 7.21 -1.34
C TYR A 35 -14.07 6.40 -1.83
N GLY A 36 -13.73 5.35 -1.11
CA GLY A 36 -12.62 4.47 -1.46
C GLY A 36 -12.89 3.02 -1.07
N ILE A 37 -12.54 2.08 -1.95
CA ILE A 37 -12.57 0.63 -1.69
C ILE A 37 -11.16 0.10 -1.95
N GLY A 38 -10.66 -0.75 -1.07
CA GLY A 38 -9.40 -1.45 -1.27
C GLY A 38 -9.45 -2.90 -0.84
N VAL A 39 -8.68 -3.76 -1.49
CA VAL A 39 -8.57 -5.19 -1.16
C VAL A 39 -7.11 -5.55 -0.86
N SER A 40 -6.87 -6.34 0.21
CA SER A 40 -5.53 -6.83 0.57
C SER A 40 -4.49 -5.70 0.68
N ALA A 41 -3.38 -5.77 -0.07
CA ALA A 41 -2.36 -4.72 -0.12
C ALA A 41 -2.95 -3.34 -0.51
N GLY A 42 -3.93 -3.31 -1.42
CA GLY A 42 -4.62 -2.08 -1.82
C GLY A 42 -5.38 -1.43 -0.66
N ALA A 43 -5.98 -2.23 0.24
CA ALA A 43 -6.60 -1.71 1.46
C ALA A 43 -5.57 -1.09 2.41
N GLY A 44 -4.45 -1.79 2.64
CA GLY A 44 -3.39 -1.32 3.54
C GLY A 44 -2.73 -0.02 3.07
N HIS A 45 -2.43 0.08 1.78
CA HIS A 45 -1.89 1.31 1.18
C HIS A 45 -2.94 2.43 1.15
N GLY A 46 -4.19 2.10 0.83
CA GLY A 46 -5.32 3.03 0.89
C GLY A 46 -5.54 3.63 2.28
N MET A 47 -5.37 2.83 3.35
CA MET A 47 -5.45 3.34 4.72
C MET A 47 -4.32 4.32 5.04
N SER A 48 -3.11 4.10 4.52
CA SER A 48 -1.98 5.03 4.69
C SER A 48 -2.26 6.36 3.96
N TYR A 49 -2.90 6.30 2.80
CA TYR A 49 -3.37 7.46 2.05
C TYR A 49 -4.49 8.23 2.78
N LEU A 50 -5.52 7.52 3.26
CA LEU A 50 -6.67 8.13 3.96
C LEU A 50 -6.24 8.84 5.25
N SER A 51 -5.26 8.25 5.97
CA SER A 51 -4.66 8.85 7.16
C SER A 51 -3.62 9.93 6.86
N ARG A 52 -3.39 10.26 5.57
CA ARG A 52 -2.44 11.28 5.09
C ARG A 52 -1.00 11.02 5.53
N GLN A 53 -0.64 9.76 5.70
CA GLN A 53 0.69 9.32 6.14
C GLN A 53 1.59 9.08 4.93
N ARG A 54 2.01 10.18 4.30
CA ARG A 54 2.93 10.16 3.15
C ARG A 54 4.18 9.32 3.45
N GLY A 55 4.54 8.42 2.55
CA GLY A 55 5.75 7.59 2.64
C GLY A 55 5.69 6.42 3.64
N ARG A 56 4.65 6.30 4.48
CA ARG A 56 4.48 5.15 5.38
C ARG A 56 4.36 3.85 4.60
N ALA A 57 3.51 3.84 3.56
CA ALA A 57 3.26 2.64 2.77
C ALA A 57 4.56 2.15 2.10
N LYS A 58 5.37 3.07 1.57
CA LYS A 58 6.70 2.77 1.00
C LYS A 58 7.61 2.11 2.04
N LYS A 59 7.71 2.71 3.24
CA LYS A 59 8.54 2.19 4.33
C LYS A 59 8.16 0.75 4.69
N THR A 60 6.86 0.46 4.77
CA THR A 60 6.38 -0.87 5.13
C THR A 60 6.55 -1.90 4.01
N ALA A 61 6.36 -1.50 2.75
CA ALA A 61 6.36 -2.42 1.62
C ALA A 61 7.75 -2.67 1.02
N ILE A 62 8.62 -1.65 1.02
CA ILE A 62 9.94 -1.70 0.39
C ILE A 62 11.03 -1.77 1.46
N ASP A 63 11.13 -0.75 2.31
CA ASP A 63 12.30 -0.57 3.19
C ASP A 63 12.41 -1.72 4.22
N LEU A 64 11.28 -2.17 4.77
CA LEU A 64 11.26 -3.32 5.68
C LEU A 64 11.58 -4.64 4.95
N LEU A 65 11.08 -4.80 3.72
CA LEU A 65 11.37 -5.98 2.92
C LEU A 65 12.86 -6.07 2.59
N GLU A 66 13.47 -4.95 2.20
CA GLU A 66 14.90 -4.86 1.91
C GLU A 66 15.75 -5.14 3.16
N LYS A 67 15.36 -4.57 4.30
CA LYS A 67 16.10 -4.71 5.57
C LYS A 67 16.05 -6.13 6.13
N TYR A 68 14.87 -6.75 6.17
CA TYR A 68 14.67 -8.02 6.87
C TYR A 68 14.60 -9.22 5.92
N LYS A 69 14.52 -8.98 4.59
CA LYS A 69 14.48 -10.00 3.53
C LYS A 69 13.51 -11.16 3.81
N TYR A 70 12.39 -10.86 4.47
CA TYR A 70 11.46 -11.85 5.02
C TYR A 70 10.61 -12.58 3.97
N VAL A 71 10.75 -12.23 2.68
CA VAL A 71 10.09 -12.96 1.59
C VAL A 71 11.11 -13.79 0.81
N GLY A 72 10.88 -15.10 0.74
CA GLY A 72 11.66 -16.03 -0.07
C GLY A 72 11.47 -17.49 0.33
N LEU A 73 11.76 -18.42 -0.59
CA LEU A 73 11.62 -19.88 -0.35
C LEU A 73 12.38 -20.37 0.89
N LYS A 74 13.51 -19.74 1.20
CA LYS A 74 14.31 -20.01 2.40
C LYS A 74 13.49 -19.87 3.70
N HIS A 75 12.55 -18.92 3.75
CA HIS A 75 11.70 -18.71 4.92
C HIS A 75 10.54 -19.69 4.98
N LEU A 76 10.06 -20.19 3.83
CA LEU A 76 9.07 -21.27 3.81
C LEU A 76 9.66 -22.58 4.36
N TRP A 77 10.95 -22.83 4.11
CA TRP A 77 11.61 -24.05 4.58
C TRP A 77 12.18 -23.91 6.02
N GLN A 78 12.60 -22.71 6.43
CA GLN A 78 13.08 -22.44 7.79
C GLN A 78 11.96 -22.17 8.81
N SER A 79 10.70 -22.07 8.38
CA SER A 79 9.57 -21.86 9.29
C SER A 79 9.23 -23.13 10.08
N HIS A 80 9.90 -23.33 11.20
CA HIS A 80 9.33 -24.04 12.36
C HIS A 80 8.37 -23.12 13.14
N ALA A 81 7.51 -22.39 12.44
CA ALA A 81 6.56 -21.47 13.06
C ALA A 81 5.17 -22.12 13.11
N ILE A 82 4.90 -22.77 14.25
CA ILE A 82 3.64 -22.60 14.97
C ILE A 82 3.86 -21.41 15.90
#